data_AF-A0A363N4R4-F1
#
_entry.id   AF-A0A363N4R4-F1
#
_cell.length_a   1.000
_cell.length_b   1.000
_cell.length_c   1.000
_cell.angle_alpha   90.00
_cell.angle_beta   90.00
_cell.angle_gamma   90.00
#
_symmetry.space_group_name_H-M   'P 1'
#
loop_
_entity.id
_entity.type
_entity.pdbx_description
1 polymer ?
#
loop_
_entity_poly.entity_id
_entity_poly.type
_entity_poly.pdbx_seq_one_letter_code
_entity_poly.pdbx_strand_id
1 'polypeptide(L)'
;MCKLSFIPLTKPVRHGDDGVISGIRKEEMFYYFIPKCEVTGEIQIGNTIYEVEGSGWYDHEFSRPADETSTFEFKHEMDWNWIALQLDNGYQLSGYDLFDNTKNGEHAGGNIIIIDTDGKRTNAEQYSFIPEKYWTSARTFISYPVSWKIEIPQLNIFLSITADFPEQEFITILSAPAFWEGSISAEGKFMDTEVSGQGYIERNGFSTKTNIESFLKAVGDTTQKSVESLMPLDPSDEQFHKLINSPLGVSFLSTADKEQYVSSVIKPIREIVDRSKKAWRSYVFLACIDSVGGNSNPFMDWLAMPELIHTGSLIVDDVQDRSDTRRGGTALHHLYGEALAINAGNASYFISELFMHEPKLPDNIRIKVYELYFEMMRAAHAGQAMDISGLHDLMPETVNKGNSSTLENRIYTIHRLKTATPACTLAKLGGLIGGGKPEEIEALSSFLEAIGVAYQIMDDVLNLEGYENNLKDKGEDITAGKITMPVSKAMGLMPLNQREYVWETIQTLPTDRAVIASVIHLLQDCGAIEACRQEADELVETAWKKLDQILPDSFFKVRLRAFGWYALKKE
;
A
#
# COMPACT_ATOMS: atom_id res chain seq x y z
N MET A 1 -8.27 -20.26 -21.47
CA MET A 1 -9.09 -21.51 -21.53
C MET A 1 -8.39 -22.56 -20.69
N CYS A 2 -9.10 -23.33 -19.88
CA CYS A 2 -8.54 -24.43 -19.10
C CYS A 2 -9.44 -25.65 -19.30
N LYS A 3 -8.89 -26.75 -19.84
CA LYS A 3 -9.63 -27.98 -20.10
C LYS A 3 -8.81 -29.16 -19.60
N LEU A 4 -9.14 -29.60 -18.39
CA LEU A 4 -8.45 -30.67 -17.69
C LEU A 4 -9.39 -31.85 -17.48
N SER A 5 -8.86 -33.06 -17.61
CA SER A 5 -9.52 -34.32 -17.27
C SER A 5 -8.92 -34.88 -16.00
N PHE A 6 -9.75 -35.08 -14.97
CA PHE A 6 -9.34 -35.68 -13.70
C PHE A 6 -9.82 -37.13 -13.69
N ILE A 7 -8.89 -38.08 -13.64
CA ILE A 7 -9.16 -39.52 -13.56
C ILE A 7 -8.93 -39.97 -12.11
N PRO A 8 -9.98 -40.34 -11.35
CA PRO A 8 -9.82 -40.79 -9.97
C PRO A 8 -8.92 -42.03 -9.87
N LEU A 9 -7.86 -41.95 -9.06
CA LEU A 9 -7.00 -43.09 -8.72
C LEU A 9 -7.36 -43.72 -7.37
N THR A 10 -8.22 -43.05 -6.62
CA THR A 10 -8.68 -43.44 -5.28
C THR A 10 -10.20 -43.35 -5.22
N LYS A 11 -10.80 -44.05 -4.25
CA LYS A 11 -12.25 -43.93 -4.01
C LYS A 11 -12.57 -42.59 -3.35
N PRO A 12 -13.78 -42.04 -3.57
CA PRO A 12 -14.25 -40.89 -2.81
C PRO A 12 -14.17 -41.13 -1.30
N VAL A 13 -13.61 -40.16 -0.61
CA VAL A 13 -13.44 -40.10 0.84
C VAL A 13 -14.42 -39.06 1.37
N ARG A 14 -15.26 -39.45 2.32
CA ARG A 14 -16.16 -38.52 3.01
C ARG A 14 -15.37 -37.72 4.04
N HIS A 15 -15.65 -36.43 4.17
CA HIS A 15 -15.10 -35.64 5.26
C HIS A 15 -15.93 -35.83 6.55
N GLY A 16 -15.39 -35.46 7.72
CA GLY A 16 -16.07 -35.67 9.01
C GLY A 16 -16.34 -37.15 9.31
N ASP A 17 -17.44 -37.44 10.03
CA ASP A 17 -17.86 -38.80 10.38
C ASP A 17 -18.40 -39.56 9.16
N ASP A 18 -19.42 -39.00 8.50
CA ASP A 18 -20.20 -39.68 7.45
C ASP A 18 -20.46 -38.79 6.23
N GLY A 19 -19.60 -37.80 6.00
CA GLY A 19 -19.71 -36.79 4.94
C GLY A 19 -20.44 -35.53 5.38
N VAL A 20 -21.13 -35.55 6.52
CA VAL A 20 -21.77 -34.36 7.09
C VAL A 20 -20.78 -33.63 7.98
N ILE A 21 -20.59 -32.34 7.71
CA ILE A 21 -19.85 -31.41 8.54
C ILE A 21 -20.75 -30.23 8.91
N SER A 22 -20.56 -29.68 10.11
CA SER A 22 -21.18 -28.42 10.48
C SER A 22 -20.26 -27.28 10.09
N GLY A 23 -20.73 -26.40 9.21
CA GLY A 23 -20.01 -25.19 8.85
C GLY A 23 -19.95 -24.20 10.01
N ILE A 24 -19.18 -23.13 9.82
CA ILE A 24 -18.96 -22.09 10.83
C ILE A 24 -20.28 -21.36 11.15
N ARG A 25 -21.26 -21.35 10.24
CA ARG A 25 -22.61 -20.79 10.43
C ARG A 25 -23.61 -21.83 10.94
N LYS A 26 -23.13 -22.99 11.41
CA LYS A 26 -23.93 -24.16 11.83
C LYS A 26 -24.84 -24.70 10.73
N GLU A 27 -24.52 -24.42 9.48
CA GLU A 27 -25.10 -25.07 8.33
C GLU A 27 -24.61 -26.52 8.29
N GLU A 28 -25.50 -27.46 7.96
CA GLU A 28 -25.07 -28.81 7.61
C GLU A 28 -24.61 -28.79 6.16
N MET A 29 -23.39 -29.26 5.95
CA MET A 29 -22.78 -29.37 4.63
C MET A 29 -22.41 -30.83 4.41
N PHE A 30 -22.66 -31.33 3.20
CA PHE A 30 -22.18 -32.64 2.78
C PHE A 30 -20.90 -32.48 1.97
N TYR A 31 -19.79 -32.98 2.50
CA TYR A 31 -18.46 -32.81 1.93
C TYR A 31 -17.78 -34.16 1.65
N TYR A 32 -17.32 -34.34 0.41
CA TYR A 32 -16.48 -35.47 0.01
C TYR A 32 -15.35 -35.00 -0.91
N PHE A 33 -14.28 -35.77 -0.95
CA PHE A 33 -13.13 -35.50 -1.80
C PHE A 33 -12.52 -36.78 -2.36
N ILE A 34 -11.78 -36.67 -3.46
CA ILE A 34 -11.00 -37.72 -4.10
C ILE A 34 -9.53 -37.31 -3.93
N PRO A 35 -8.81 -37.92 -2.98
CA PRO A 35 -7.50 -37.45 -2.53
C PRO A 35 -6.42 -37.51 -3.62
N LYS A 36 -6.60 -38.34 -4.65
CA LYS A 36 -5.65 -38.50 -5.75
C LYS A 36 -6.34 -38.78 -7.08
N CYS A 37 -6.07 -37.91 -8.05
CA CYS A 37 -6.48 -38.02 -9.45
C CYS A 37 -5.25 -37.93 -10.36
N GLU A 38 -5.24 -38.67 -11.46
CA GLU A 38 -4.37 -38.36 -12.59
C GLU A 38 -5.01 -37.23 -13.40
N VAL A 39 -4.23 -36.22 -13.75
CA VAL A 39 -4.70 -35.04 -14.49
C VAL A 39 -3.99 -34.96 -15.82
N THR A 40 -4.75 -34.81 -16.90
CA THR A 40 -4.23 -34.53 -18.25
C THR A 40 -5.11 -33.49 -18.94
N GLY A 41 -4.55 -32.69 -19.83
CA GLY A 41 -5.34 -31.76 -20.64
C GLY A 41 -4.54 -30.58 -21.17
N GLU A 42 -5.23 -29.48 -21.43
CA GLU A 42 -4.64 -28.28 -22.03
C GLU A 42 -4.98 -27.02 -21.24
N ILE A 43 -3.97 -26.16 -21.05
CA ILE A 43 -4.11 -24.83 -20.47
C ILE A 43 -3.66 -23.80 -21.51
N GLN A 44 -4.50 -22.81 -21.77
CA GLN A 44 -4.16 -21.70 -22.65
C GLN A 44 -3.77 -20.46 -21.83
N ILE A 45 -2.53 -20.00 -21.99
CA ILE A 45 -2.01 -18.76 -21.41
C ILE A 45 -1.70 -17.80 -22.56
N GLY A 46 -2.42 -16.68 -22.61
CA GLY A 46 -2.37 -15.76 -23.75
C GLY A 46 -2.75 -16.48 -25.05
N ASN A 47 -1.84 -16.45 -26.03
CA ASN A 47 -2.03 -17.10 -27.32
C ASN A 47 -1.36 -18.48 -27.43
N THR A 48 -0.81 -19.00 -26.33
CA THR A 48 -0.08 -20.26 -26.30
C THR A 48 -0.90 -21.32 -25.56
N ILE A 49 -1.01 -22.50 -26.15
CA ILE A 49 -1.63 -23.68 -25.55
C ILE A 49 -0.51 -24.58 -25.01
N TYR A 50 -0.65 -25.01 -23.78
CA TYR A 50 0.24 -25.92 -23.08
C TYR A 50 -0.51 -27.22 -22.81
N GLU A 51 0.02 -28.33 -23.34
CA GLU A 51 -0.38 -29.67 -22.91
C GLU A 51 0.20 -29.91 -21.51
N VAL A 52 -0.62 -30.40 -20.59
CA VAL A 52 -0.23 -30.61 -19.19
C VAL A 52 -0.64 -32.00 -18.73
N GLU A 53 0.21 -32.58 -17.89
CA GLU A 53 -0.06 -33.81 -17.14
C GLU A 53 0.39 -33.62 -15.69
N GLY A 54 -0.24 -34.30 -14.75
CA GLY A 54 0.11 -34.18 -13.34
C GLY A 54 -0.78 -34.96 -12.40
N SER A 55 -0.66 -34.64 -11.11
CA SER A 55 -1.57 -35.13 -10.07
C SER A 55 -2.58 -34.05 -9.72
N GLY A 56 -3.79 -34.47 -9.37
CA GLY A 56 -4.88 -33.60 -8.97
C GLY A 56 -5.55 -34.07 -7.71
N TRP A 57 -6.29 -33.14 -7.12
CA TRP A 57 -7.21 -33.37 -6.02
C TRP A 57 -8.58 -32.83 -6.46
N TYR A 58 -9.65 -33.51 -6.05
CA TYR A 58 -11.01 -33.08 -6.34
C TYR A 58 -11.81 -33.13 -5.06
N ASP A 59 -12.61 -32.10 -4.81
CA ASP A 59 -13.54 -32.08 -3.70
C ASP A 59 -14.83 -31.38 -4.08
N HIS A 60 -15.87 -31.63 -3.29
CA HIS A 60 -17.19 -31.06 -3.53
C HIS A 60 -17.95 -30.94 -2.21
N GLU A 61 -18.36 -29.72 -1.91
CA GLU A 61 -19.19 -29.41 -0.76
C GLU A 61 -20.59 -28.96 -1.19
N PHE A 62 -21.62 -29.60 -0.62
CA PHE A 62 -23.00 -29.19 -0.75
C PHE A 62 -23.46 -28.54 0.53
N SER A 63 -23.70 -27.23 0.49
CA SER A 63 -24.30 -26.50 1.61
C SER A 63 -25.82 -26.51 1.54
N ARG A 64 -26.50 -26.77 2.66
CA ARG A 64 -27.94 -26.47 2.80
C ARG A 64 -28.10 -25.00 3.24
N PRO A 65 -28.98 -24.20 2.62
CA PRO A 65 -29.25 -22.85 3.09
C PRO A 65 -29.77 -22.91 4.54
N ALA A 66 -29.22 -22.05 5.39
CA ALA A 66 -29.66 -21.94 6.78
C ALA A 66 -31.15 -21.55 6.85
N ASP A 67 -31.89 -22.10 7.83
CA ASP A 67 -33.31 -21.82 8.00
C ASP A 67 -33.55 -20.31 8.17
N GLU A 68 -34.53 -19.74 7.46
CA GLU A 68 -34.88 -18.31 7.43
C GLU A 68 -35.20 -17.70 8.82
N THR A 69 -35.40 -18.55 9.84
CA THR A 69 -35.69 -18.15 11.23
C THR A 69 -34.46 -18.10 12.12
N SER A 70 -33.28 -18.46 11.61
CA SER A 70 -32.02 -18.30 12.33
C SER A 70 -31.69 -16.80 12.43
N THR A 71 -31.96 -16.21 13.60
CA THR A 71 -31.45 -14.89 13.95
C THR A 71 -29.93 -15.00 14.05
N PHE A 72 -29.23 -14.62 13.00
CA PHE A 72 -27.77 -14.66 12.93
C PHE A 72 -27.17 -13.59 13.84
N GLU A 73 -26.85 -13.98 15.08
CA GLU A 73 -25.85 -13.29 15.88
C GLU A 73 -24.61 -14.20 15.97
N PHE A 74 -23.74 -14.18 14.96
CA PHE A 74 -22.39 -14.78 15.08
C PHE A 74 -21.30 -13.91 14.46
N LYS A 75 -20.18 -13.85 15.18
CA LYS A 75 -19.05 -12.94 14.99
C LYS A 75 -18.24 -13.31 13.74
N HIS A 76 -17.94 -12.33 12.89
CA HIS A 76 -17.08 -12.43 11.69
C HIS A 76 -15.58 -12.72 12.00
N GLU A 77 -15.29 -13.49 13.05
CA GLU A 77 -13.94 -13.58 13.65
C GLU A 77 -13.49 -15.04 13.82
N MET A 78 -13.80 -15.93 12.87
CA MET A 78 -13.25 -17.29 12.81
C MET A 78 -12.42 -17.48 11.54
N ASP A 79 -11.20 -17.97 11.70
CA ASP A 79 -10.25 -18.24 10.63
C ASP A 79 -10.09 -19.74 10.43
N TRP A 80 -9.69 -20.17 9.24
CA TRP A 80 -9.39 -21.57 8.99
C TRP A 80 -8.18 -21.79 8.11
N ASN A 81 -7.48 -22.88 8.37
CA ASN A 81 -6.57 -23.53 7.43
C ASN A 81 -7.26 -24.80 6.92
N TRP A 82 -7.08 -25.11 5.65
CA TRP A 82 -7.40 -26.40 5.06
C TRP A 82 -6.17 -26.88 4.29
N ILE A 83 -5.81 -28.15 4.41
CA ILE A 83 -4.64 -28.74 3.75
C ILE A 83 -4.98 -30.11 3.17
N ALA A 84 -4.40 -30.45 2.02
CA ALA A 84 -4.22 -31.82 1.59
C ALA A 84 -2.80 -32.08 1.09
N LEU A 85 -2.30 -33.29 1.32
CA LEU A 85 -1.00 -33.77 0.86
C LEU A 85 -1.13 -35.16 0.23
N GLN A 86 -0.34 -35.39 -0.80
CA GLN A 86 -0.12 -36.67 -1.46
C GLN A 86 1.37 -37.01 -1.34
N LEU A 87 1.68 -38.06 -0.56
CA LEU A 87 3.05 -38.47 -0.27
C LEU A 87 3.54 -39.53 -1.26
N ASP A 88 4.86 -39.56 -1.48
CA ASP A 88 5.55 -40.49 -2.38
C ASP A 88 5.48 -41.96 -1.91
N ASN A 89 5.32 -42.19 -0.62
CA ASN A 89 5.07 -43.49 -0.02
C ASN A 89 3.62 -44.01 -0.24
N GLY A 90 2.78 -43.24 -0.94
CA GLY A 90 1.41 -43.62 -1.29
C GLY A 90 0.35 -43.29 -0.25
N TYR A 91 0.70 -42.65 0.87
CA TYR A 91 -0.26 -42.10 1.82
C TYR A 91 -0.82 -40.75 1.36
N GLN A 92 -2.00 -40.39 1.85
CA GLN A 92 -2.55 -39.04 1.73
C GLN A 92 -2.96 -38.48 3.08
N LEU A 93 -2.95 -37.15 3.18
CA LEU A 93 -3.38 -36.39 4.34
C LEU A 93 -4.39 -35.35 3.87
N SER A 94 -5.47 -35.15 4.62
CA SER A 94 -6.37 -34.01 4.44
C SER A 94 -6.81 -33.52 5.81
N GLY A 95 -6.75 -32.22 6.08
CA GLY A 95 -7.13 -31.70 7.37
C GLY A 95 -7.58 -30.25 7.32
N TYR A 96 -8.26 -29.83 8.38
CA TYR A 96 -8.64 -28.46 8.60
C TYR A 96 -8.34 -28.06 10.05
N ASP A 97 -8.12 -26.77 10.24
CA ASP A 97 -7.76 -26.16 11.51
C ASP A 97 -8.50 -24.84 11.67
N LEU A 98 -9.17 -24.60 12.79
CA LEU A 98 -10.01 -23.43 13.05
C LEU A 98 -9.42 -22.57 14.17
N PHE A 99 -9.52 -21.25 14.04
CA PHE A 99 -9.02 -20.29 15.03
C PHE A 99 -10.06 -19.21 15.35
N ASP A 100 -10.20 -18.88 16.64
CA ASP A 100 -11.09 -17.83 17.13
C ASP A 100 -10.33 -16.50 17.28
N ASN A 101 -10.54 -15.57 16.34
CA ASN A 101 -9.93 -14.24 16.36
C ASN A 101 -10.45 -13.36 17.49
N THR A 102 -11.60 -13.68 18.10
CA THR A 102 -12.09 -12.96 19.28
C THR A 102 -11.23 -13.26 20.52
N LYS A 103 -10.40 -14.31 20.46
CA LYS A 103 -9.51 -14.78 21.52
C LYS A 103 -8.06 -14.82 21.06
N ASN A 104 -7.63 -13.82 20.28
CA ASN A 104 -6.26 -13.72 19.75
C ASN A 104 -5.82 -14.93 18.91
N GLY A 105 -6.73 -15.51 18.13
CA GLY A 105 -6.43 -16.66 17.27
C GLY A 105 -6.25 -17.97 18.05
N GLU A 106 -6.96 -18.12 19.17
CA GLU A 106 -6.95 -19.38 19.93
C GLU A 106 -7.51 -20.52 19.06
N HIS A 107 -6.85 -21.68 19.10
CA HIS A 107 -7.32 -22.86 18.38
C HIS A 107 -8.74 -23.26 18.83
N ALA A 108 -9.66 -23.29 17.87
CA ALA A 108 -11.10 -23.51 18.08
C ALA A 108 -11.54 -24.93 17.71
N GLY A 109 -10.67 -25.72 17.09
CA GLY A 109 -10.90 -27.12 16.71
C GLY A 109 -10.36 -27.45 15.33
N GLY A 110 -10.26 -28.73 15.03
CA GLY A 110 -9.82 -29.20 13.72
C GLY A 110 -9.56 -30.70 13.75
N ASN A 111 -9.24 -31.27 12.59
CA ASN A 111 -8.98 -32.70 12.46
C ASN A 111 -8.10 -32.96 11.23
N ILE A 112 -7.19 -33.92 11.35
CA ILE A 112 -6.40 -34.44 10.25
C ILE A 112 -6.81 -35.87 9.94
N ILE A 113 -7.12 -36.14 8.67
CA ILE A 113 -7.50 -37.43 8.12
C ILE A 113 -6.28 -37.98 7.38
N ILE A 114 -5.83 -39.17 7.80
CA ILE A 114 -4.76 -39.92 7.13
C ILE A 114 -5.40 -41.07 6.36
N ILE A 115 -5.02 -41.20 5.09
CA ILE A 115 -5.55 -42.20 4.16
C ILE A 115 -4.37 -43.07 3.74
N ASP A 116 -4.44 -44.37 4.04
CA ASP A 116 -3.41 -45.32 3.64
C ASP A 116 -3.55 -45.75 2.17
N THR A 117 -2.62 -46.58 1.71
CA THR A 117 -2.58 -47.07 0.31
C THR A 117 -3.79 -47.90 -0.10
N ASP A 118 -4.53 -48.45 0.86
CA ASP A 118 -5.76 -49.22 0.64
C ASP A 118 -7.03 -48.33 0.74
N GLY A 119 -6.86 -47.05 1.05
CA GLY A 119 -7.94 -46.07 1.19
C GLY A 119 -8.60 -46.07 2.57
N LYS A 120 -7.99 -46.70 3.58
CA LYS A 120 -8.52 -46.69 4.96
C LYS A 120 -8.17 -45.37 5.64
N ARG A 121 -9.18 -44.76 6.27
CA ARG A 121 -9.03 -43.51 7.04
C ARG A 121 -8.62 -43.76 8.49
N THR A 122 -7.76 -42.88 8.99
CA THR A 122 -7.45 -42.70 10.41
C THR A 122 -7.55 -41.22 10.74
N ASN A 123 -8.32 -40.85 11.76
CA ASN A 123 -8.42 -39.47 12.24
C ASN A 123 -7.36 -39.19 13.30
N ALA A 124 -6.83 -37.96 13.28
CA ALA A 124 -5.91 -37.43 14.27
C ALA A 124 -6.44 -36.08 14.77
N GLU A 125 -6.97 -36.08 15.98
CA GLU A 125 -7.47 -34.88 16.67
C GLU A 125 -6.39 -34.18 17.51
N GLN A 126 -5.30 -34.90 17.81
CA GLN A 126 -4.14 -34.35 18.50
C GLN A 126 -3.02 -34.12 17.49
N TYR A 127 -2.80 -32.88 17.09
CA TYR A 127 -1.75 -32.49 16.17
C TYR A 127 -1.28 -31.07 16.47
N SER A 128 -0.14 -30.67 15.91
CA SER A 128 0.26 -29.27 15.83
C SER A 128 0.40 -28.85 14.37
N PHE A 129 -0.13 -27.69 14.00
CA PHE A 129 0.02 -27.10 12.68
C PHE A 129 0.50 -25.65 12.80
N ILE A 130 1.81 -25.45 12.69
CA ILE A 130 2.45 -24.20 13.11
C ILE A 130 3.04 -23.47 11.91
N PRO A 131 2.64 -22.23 11.61
CA PRO A 131 3.28 -21.43 10.56
C PRO A 131 4.69 -20.98 10.99
N GLU A 132 5.66 -20.99 10.06
CA GLU A 132 7.06 -20.65 10.33
C GLU A 132 7.54 -19.40 9.58
N LYS A 133 7.31 -19.31 8.27
CA LYS A 133 7.71 -18.17 7.44
C LYS A 133 6.48 -17.48 6.86
N TYR A 134 6.61 -16.19 6.60
CA TYR A 134 5.54 -15.36 6.07
C TYR A 134 5.99 -14.59 4.82
N TRP A 135 5.05 -14.36 3.93
CA TRP A 135 5.15 -13.46 2.80
C TRP A 135 4.05 -12.40 2.91
N THR A 136 4.35 -11.16 2.50
CA THR A 136 3.36 -10.08 2.50
C THR A 136 3.03 -9.69 1.07
N SER A 137 1.75 -9.64 0.74
CA SER A 137 1.28 -9.23 -0.58
C SER A 137 1.51 -7.74 -0.80
N ALA A 138 2.14 -7.37 -1.93
CA ALA A 138 2.27 -5.97 -2.34
C ALA A 138 0.94 -5.37 -2.80
N ARG A 139 -0.05 -6.23 -3.06
CA ARG A 139 -1.38 -5.84 -3.53
C ARG A 139 -2.28 -5.53 -2.36
N THR A 140 -2.38 -6.40 -1.37
CA THR A 140 -3.32 -6.24 -0.24
C THR A 140 -2.67 -5.83 1.07
N PHE A 141 -1.34 -5.93 1.19
CA PHE A 141 -0.58 -5.73 2.42
C PHE A 141 -0.97 -6.70 3.55
N ILE A 142 -1.56 -7.84 3.18
CA ILE A 142 -1.83 -8.95 4.10
C ILE A 142 -0.59 -9.86 4.13
N SER A 143 -0.21 -10.30 5.33
CA SER A 143 0.86 -11.27 5.53
C SER A 143 0.28 -12.68 5.65
N TYR A 144 0.76 -13.57 4.79
CA TYR A 144 0.37 -14.97 4.67
C TYR A 144 1.51 -15.88 5.10
N PRO A 145 1.27 -16.94 5.89
CA PRO A 145 2.29 -17.97 6.04
C PRO A 145 2.58 -18.64 4.69
N VAL A 146 3.83 -19.00 4.48
CA VAL A 146 4.30 -19.72 3.27
C VAL A 146 5.13 -20.94 3.62
N SER A 147 5.32 -21.21 4.92
CA SER A 147 5.81 -22.50 5.40
C SER A 147 5.17 -22.84 6.74
N TRP A 148 5.04 -24.13 6.99
CA TRP A 148 4.40 -24.67 8.18
C TRP A 148 5.09 -25.95 8.63
N LYS A 149 4.89 -26.29 9.90
CA LYS A 149 5.24 -27.57 10.48
C LYS A 149 3.99 -28.32 10.92
N ILE A 150 3.82 -29.56 10.48
CA ILE A 150 2.79 -30.47 10.98
C ILE A 150 3.44 -31.58 11.82
N GLU A 151 2.94 -31.77 13.04
CA GLU A 151 3.35 -32.87 13.90
C GLU A 151 2.14 -33.64 14.40
N ILE A 152 2.20 -34.97 14.29
CA ILE A 152 1.21 -35.91 14.83
C ILE A 152 1.99 -36.98 15.61
N PRO A 153 2.43 -36.66 16.85
CA PRO A 153 3.39 -37.48 17.58
C PRO A 153 2.92 -38.91 17.83
N GLN A 154 1.61 -39.11 18.08
CA GLN A 154 1.02 -40.42 18.31
C GLN A 154 1.08 -41.37 17.10
N LEU A 155 1.38 -40.84 15.90
CA LEU A 155 1.57 -41.61 14.67
C LEU A 155 3.00 -41.50 14.12
N ASN A 156 3.94 -40.91 14.86
CA ASN A 156 5.32 -40.65 14.41
C ASN A 156 5.38 -39.88 13.07
N ILE A 157 4.54 -38.85 12.90
CA ILE A 157 4.51 -38.00 11.69
C ILE A 157 5.02 -36.60 12.03
N PHE A 158 6.01 -36.12 11.28
CA PHE A 158 6.65 -34.82 11.41
C PHE A 158 6.99 -34.30 10.00
N LEU A 159 6.21 -33.34 9.51
CA LEU A 159 6.32 -32.82 8.16
C LEU A 159 6.62 -31.31 8.18
N SER A 160 7.59 -30.91 7.37
CA SER A 160 7.83 -29.53 6.97
C SER A 160 7.11 -29.27 5.66
N ILE A 161 6.33 -28.21 5.59
CA ILE A 161 5.51 -27.84 4.45
C ILE A 161 5.96 -26.47 3.98
N THR A 162 6.14 -26.29 2.68
CA THR A 162 6.55 -25.03 2.08
C THR A 162 5.71 -24.76 0.83
N ALA A 163 5.23 -23.52 0.68
CA ALA A 163 4.61 -23.07 -0.55
C ALA A 163 5.62 -23.11 -1.70
N ASP A 164 5.22 -23.64 -2.86
CA ASP A 164 6.14 -23.73 -4.01
C ASP A 164 6.56 -22.34 -4.51
N PHE A 165 5.66 -21.38 -4.37
CA PHE A 165 5.94 -19.95 -4.48
C PHE A 165 4.96 -19.15 -3.61
N PRO A 166 5.36 -17.96 -3.12
CA PRO A 166 4.57 -17.22 -2.14
C PRO A 166 3.35 -16.49 -2.74
N GLU A 167 3.39 -16.12 -4.03
CA GLU A 167 2.41 -15.26 -4.71
C GLU A 167 1.13 -16.03 -5.12
N GLN A 168 0.51 -16.74 -4.17
CA GLN A 168 -0.71 -17.53 -4.37
C GLN A 168 -1.93 -16.90 -3.67
N GLU A 169 -1.92 -15.57 -3.53
CA GLU A 169 -3.06 -14.80 -3.04
C GLU A 169 -4.15 -14.72 -4.12
N PHE A 170 -5.38 -15.04 -3.71
CA PHE A 170 -6.58 -14.82 -4.51
C PHE A 170 -7.35 -13.60 -3.98
N ILE A 171 -7.44 -12.56 -4.80
CA ILE A 171 -8.10 -11.30 -4.44
C ILE A 171 -9.53 -11.29 -4.97
N THR A 172 -10.50 -11.03 -4.10
CA THR A 172 -11.92 -10.97 -4.49
C THR A 172 -12.57 -9.64 -4.09
N ILE A 173 -13.61 -9.26 -4.82
CA ILE A 173 -14.41 -8.05 -4.52
C ILE A 173 -15.72 -8.41 -3.81
N LEU A 174 -16.26 -9.61 -4.06
CA LEU A 174 -17.58 -10.04 -3.60
C LEU A 174 -17.55 -10.85 -2.29
N SER A 175 -16.44 -11.54 -2.02
CA SER A 175 -16.22 -12.30 -0.78
C SER A 175 -15.14 -11.59 0.05
N ALA A 176 -14.68 -12.17 1.17
CA ALA A 176 -13.56 -11.60 1.94
C ALA A 176 -12.43 -11.18 0.98
N PRO A 177 -11.87 -9.96 1.13
CA PRO A 177 -11.19 -9.26 0.05
C PRO A 177 -9.96 -9.98 -0.49
N ALA A 178 -9.36 -10.89 0.29
CA ALA A 178 -8.40 -11.86 -0.20
C ALA A 178 -8.32 -13.09 0.72
N PHE A 179 -7.93 -14.22 0.14
CA PHE A 179 -7.49 -15.41 0.84
C PHE A 179 -6.25 -15.98 0.13
N TRP A 180 -5.55 -16.91 0.76
CA TRP A 180 -4.34 -17.51 0.20
C TRP A 180 -4.60 -18.99 -0.05
N GLU A 181 -4.39 -19.41 -1.28
CA GLU A 181 -4.76 -20.74 -1.73
C GLU A 181 -3.73 -21.20 -2.76
N GLY A 182 -3.02 -22.28 -2.47
CA GLY A 182 -1.84 -22.58 -3.26
C GLY A 182 -1.22 -23.95 -3.09
N SER A 183 -0.44 -24.29 -4.11
CA SER A 183 0.42 -25.47 -4.18
C SER A 183 1.52 -25.40 -3.14
N ILE A 184 1.75 -26.54 -2.50
CA ILE A 184 2.75 -26.74 -1.46
C ILE A 184 3.52 -28.04 -1.71
N SER A 185 4.77 -28.05 -1.27
CA SER A 185 5.59 -29.25 -1.15
C SER A 185 5.74 -29.61 0.33
N ALA A 186 5.80 -30.91 0.62
CA ALA A 186 6.04 -31.43 1.96
C ALA A 186 7.24 -32.38 1.98
N GLU A 187 8.01 -32.33 3.05
CA GLU A 187 9.12 -33.25 3.32
C GLU A 187 9.20 -33.57 4.81
N GLY A 188 9.69 -34.76 5.15
CA GLY A 188 9.98 -35.12 6.54
C GLY A 188 9.70 -36.58 6.84
N LYS A 189 9.41 -36.86 8.10
CA LYS A 189 9.28 -38.22 8.62
C LYS A 189 7.81 -38.61 8.76
N PHE A 190 7.41 -39.72 8.14
CA PHE A 190 6.07 -40.28 8.22
C PHE A 190 6.13 -41.75 8.64
N MET A 191 5.65 -42.07 9.85
CA MET A 191 5.65 -43.45 10.40
C MET A 191 7.02 -44.13 10.27
N ASP A 192 8.07 -43.43 10.70
CA ASP A 192 9.47 -43.90 10.66
C ASP A 192 10.13 -44.02 9.28
N THR A 193 9.49 -43.49 8.22
CA THR A 193 10.04 -43.40 6.87
C THR A 193 10.18 -41.95 6.43
N GLU A 194 11.29 -41.60 5.78
CA GLU A 194 11.43 -40.30 5.12
C GLU A 194 10.52 -40.24 3.89
N VAL A 195 9.78 -39.15 3.73
CA VAL A 195 8.82 -38.95 2.65
C VAL A 195 8.95 -37.56 2.06
N SER A 196 8.57 -37.46 0.79
CA SER A 196 8.29 -36.21 0.12
C SER A 196 6.88 -36.22 -0.45
N GLY A 197 6.29 -35.06 -0.70
CA GLY A 197 4.95 -34.99 -1.24
C GLY A 197 4.60 -33.63 -1.82
N GLN A 198 3.48 -33.62 -2.53
CA GLN A 198 2.87 -32.44 -3.11
C GLN A 198 1.49 -32.26 -2.49
N GLY A 199 0.99 -31.05 -2.48
CA GLY A 199 -0.30 -30.79 -1.92
C GLY A 199 -0.81 -29.39 -2.16
N TYR A 200 -1.81 -29.06 -1.38
CA TYR A 200 -2.54 -27.81 -1.50
C TYR A 200 -2.94 -27.32 -0.12
N ILE A 201 -2.89 -26.02 0.10
CA ILE A 201 -3.40 -25.40 1.32
C ILE A 201 -4.27 -24.19 0.95
N GLU A 202 -5.41 -24.08 1.62
CA GLU A 202 -6.27 -22.91 1.63
C GLU A 202 -6.22 -22.29 3.02
N ARG A 203 -6.17 -20.96 3.08
CA ARG A 203 -6.27 -20.22 4.34
C ARG A 203 -7.16 -18.99 4.21
N ASN A 204 -8.07 -18.84 5.16
CA ASN A 204 -9.00 -17.71 5.24
C ASN A 204 -8.93 -17.01 6.60
N GLY A 205 -9.35 -15.74 6.62
CA GLY A 205 -9.67 -15.01 7.85
C GLY A 205 -8.64 -13.99 8.35
N PHE A 206 -7.56 -13.76 7.59
CA PHE A 206 -6.54 -12.78 7.92
C PHE A 206 -7.09 -11.37 8.13
N SER A 207 -7.03 -10.86 9.38
CA SER A 207 -7.27 -9.47 9.82
C SER A 207 -7.73 -8.48 8.73
N THR A 208 -8.90 -8.75 8.14
CA THR A 208 -9.27 -8.11 6.87
C THR A 208 -9.41 -6.63 7.14
N LYS A 209 -8.59 -5.81 6.45
CA LYS A 209 -8.63 -4.35 6.59
C LYS A 209 -9.95 -3.87 5.98
N THR A 210 -10.96 -3.66 6.81
CA THR A 210 -12.34 -3.39 6.38
C THR A 210 -12.56 -1.96 5.91
N ASN A 211 -11.62 -1.04 6.21
CA ASN A 211 -11.68 0.35 5.78
C ASN A 211 -10.33 0.86 5.26
N ILE A 212 -10.37 1.96 4.51
CA ILE A 212 -9.20 2.57 3.87
C ILE A 212 -8.12 3.00 4.86
N GLU A 213 -8.49 3.41 6.08
CA GLU A 213 -7.52 3.84 7.09
C GLU A 213 -6.69 2.67 7.62
N SER A 214 -7.35 1.57 7.96
CA SER A 214 -6.69 0.34 8.40
C SER A 214 -5.82 -0.26 7.30
N PHE A 215 -6.23 -0.10 6.04
CA PHE A 215 -5.43 -0.46 4.86
C PHE A 215 -4.19 0.44 4.75
N LEU A 216 -4.35 1.77 4.75
CA LEU A 216 -3.23 2.71 4.68
C LEU A 216 -2.27 2.57 5.88
N LYS A 217 -2.77 2.17 7.05
CA LYS A 217 -1.91 1.81 8.18
C LYS A 217 -1.02 0.61 7.83
N ALA A 218 -1.57 -0.45 7.24
CA ALA A 218 -0.78 -1.62 6.82
C ALA A 218 0.24 -1.27 5.72
N VAL A 219 -0.12 -0.37 4.79
CA VAL A 219 0.82 0.22 3.83
C VAL A 219 1.93 0.94 4.57
N GLY A 220 1.60 1.77 5.56
CA GLY A 220 2.56 2.49 6.40
C GLY A 220 3.52 1.56 7.12
N ASP A 221 3.00 0.54 7.81
CA ASP A 221 3.79 -0.44 8.53
C ASP A 221 4.76 -1.19 7.58
N THR A 222 4.31 -1.55 6.37
CA THR A 222 5.15 -2.24 5.37
C THR A 222 6.18 -1.29 4.75
N THR A 223 5.81 -0.04 4.50
CA THR A 223 6.72 1.00 4.00
C THR A 223 7.83 1.27 5.02
N GLN A 224 7.49 1.32 6.31
CA GLN A 224 8.46 1.49 7.37
C GLN A 224 9.47 0.33 7.40
N LYS A 225 9.01 -0.92 7.29
CA LYS A 225 9.90 -2.10 7.20
C LYS A 225 10.85 -2.02 6.01
N SER A 226 10.36 -1.54 4.87
CA SER A 226 11.21 -1.32 3.68
C SER A 226 12.30 -0.27 3.95
N VAL A 227 11.98 0.83 4.65
CA VAL A 227 12.97 1.83 5.08
C VAL A 227 13.93 1.26 6.13
N GLU A 228 13.46 0.42 7.06
CA GLU A 228 14.29 -0.29 8.05
C GLU A 228 15.32 -1.21 7.41
N SER A 229 14.89 -1.96 6.40
CA SER A 229 15.75 -2.84 5.64
C SER A 229 16.84 -2.07 4.88
N LEU A 230 16.45 -0.93 4.28
CA LEU A 230 17.38 -0.09 3.52
C LEU A 230 18.39 0.65 4.41
N MET A 231 17.92 1.25 5.51
CA MET A 231 18.70 2.10 6.41
C MET A 231 18.54 1.64 7.86
N PRO A 232 19.08 0.47 8.22
CA PRO A 232 19.01 -0.03 9.59
C PRO A 232 19.83 0.84 10.54
N LEU A 233 19.42 0.91 11.81
CA LEU A 233 20.14 1.65 12.84
C LEU A 233 21.47 1.00 13.24
N ASP A 234 21.68 -0.26 12.87
CA ASP A 234 22.92 -1.02 13.03
C ASP A 234 23.25 -1.74 11.70
N PRO A 235 23.78 -1.01 10.70
CA PRO A 235 24.06 -1.58 9.39
C PRO A 235 25.26 -2.53 9.43
N SER A 236 25.15 -3.63 8.68
CA SER A 236 26.32 -4.43 8.31
C SER A 236 27.31 -3.58 7.51
N ASP A 237 28.57 -3.99 7.44
CA ASP A 237 29.59 -3.24 6.68
C ASP A 237 29.22 -3.15 5.19
N GLU A 238 28.59 -4.19 4.64
CA GLU A 238 28.09 -4.19 3.26
C GLU A 238 26.97 -3.15 3.07
N GLN A 239 25.99 -3.09 3.98
CA GLN A 239 24.91 -2.11 3.92
C GLN A 239 25.44 -0.69 4.05
N PHE A 240 26.35 -0.47 5.00
CA PHE A 240 27.02 0.82 5.20
C PHE A 240 27.75 1.28 3.94
N HIS A 241 28.54 0.40 3.33
CA HIS A 241 29.27 0.71 2.09
C HIS A 241 28.33 1.02 0.93
N LYS A 242 27.22 0.26 0.80
CA LYS A 242 26.21 0.49 -0.24
C LYS A 242 25.53 1.85 -0.10
N LEU A 243 25.27 2.31 1.13
CA LEU A 243 24.61 3.60 1.39
C LEU A 243 25.51 4.82 1.13
N ILE A 244 26.83 4.65 1.20
CA ILE A 244 27.79 5.75 1.00
C ILE A 244 28.28 5.81 -0.45
N ASN A 245 28.87 4.72 -0.93
CA ASN A 245 29.48 4.67 -2.26
C ASN A 245 29.86 3.21 -2.61
N SER A 246 29.11 2.60 -3.51
CA SER A 246 29.43 1.30 -4.11
C SER A 246 29.28 1.40 -5.63
N PRO A 247 30.20 0.84 -6.47
CA PRO A 247 31.29 -0.10 -6.14
C PRO A 247 32.71 0.53 -6.02
N LEU A 248 32.86 1.86 -6.06
CA LEU A 248 34.17 2.52 -6.27
C LEU A 248 35.08 2.66 -5.03
N GLY A 249 34.69 2.08 -3.89
CA GLY A 249 35.57 1.84 -2.75
C GLY A 249 35.42 2.83 -1.59
N VAL A 250 35.33 2.26 -0.39
CA VAL A 250 35.24 2.94 0.92
C VAL A 250 36.25 2.33 1.91
N SER A 251 37.34 1.76 1.39
CA SER A 251 38.34 1.00 2.15
C SER A 251 39.12 1.81 3.20
N PHE A 252 38.90 3.12 3.26
CA PHE A 252 39.49 4.03 4.24
C PHE A 252 38.55 4.33 5.43
N LEU A 253 37.31 3.84 5.42
CA LEU A 253 36.36 4.04 6.52
C LEU A 253 36.59 3.01 7.64
N SER A 254 36.49 3.47 8.88
CA SER A 254 36.58 2.69 10.10
C SER A 254 35.21 2.48 10.75
N THR A 255 35.15 1.66 11.80
CA THR A 255 33.93 1.49 12.61
C THR A 255 33.43 2.81 13.21
N ALA A 256 34.34 3.72 13.62
CA ALA A 256 33.97 5.02 14.15
C ALA A 256 33.25 5.89 13.10
N ASP A 257 33.68 5.80 11.84
CA ASP A 257 33.04 6.51 10.73
C ASP A 257 31.64 5.95 10.46
N LYS A 258 31.45 4.63 10.60
CA LYS A 258 30.12 3.98 10.52
C LYS A 258 29.18 4.49 11.60
N GLU A 259 29.60 4.52 12.85
CA GLU A 259 28.81 5.07 13.96
C GLU A 259 28.47 6.55 13.70
N GLN A 260 29.44 7.33 13.21
CA GLN A 260 29.23 8.73 12.88
C GLN A 260 28.19 8.88 11.76
N TYR A 261 28.28 8.11 10.67
CA TYR A 261 27.31 8.13 9.58
C TYR A 261 25.90 7.75 10.05
N VAL A 262 25.77 6.70 10.87
CA VAL A 262 24.49 6.31 11.47
C VAL A 262 23.91 7.47 12.27
N SER A 263 24.73 8.13 13.10
CA SER A 263 24.27 9.25 13.93
C SER A 263 23.93 10.53 13.17
N SER A 264 24.55 10.76 12.01
CA SER A 264 24.47 12.03 11.27
C SER A 264 23.61 11.97 10.01
N VAL A 265 23.29 10.77 9.51
CA VAL A 265 22.46 10.57 8.30
C VAL A 265 21.29 9.65 8.58
N ILE A 266 21.54 8.40 9.01
CA ILE A 266 20.46 7.41 9.18
C ILE A 266 19.49 7.85 10.29
N LYS A 267 19.98 8.12 11.50
CA LYS A 267 19.12 8.51 12.63
C LYS A 267 18.29 9.77 12.32
N PRO A 268 18.85 10.87 11.77
CA PRO A 268 18.06 12.04 11.39
C PRO A 268 16.95 11.75 10.37
N ILE A 269 17.22 10.95 9.34
CA ILE A 269 16.18 10.58 8.35
C ILE A 269 15.10 9.73 9.02
N ARG A 270 15.51 8.70 9.78
CA ARG A 270 14.63 7.80 10.52
C ARG A 270 13.73 8.53 11.50
N GLU A 271 14.22 9.57 12.16
CA GLU A 271 13.48 10.39 13.13
C GLU A 271 12.18 10.96 12.53
N ILE A 272 12.17 11.31 11.23
CA ILE A 272 10.98 11.83 10.54
C ILE A 272 10.18 10.73 9.84
N VAL A 273 10.86 9.76 9.22
CA VAL A 273 10.19 8.66 8.52
C VAL A 273 9.38 7.80 9.49
N ASP A 274 9.93 7.50 10.67
CA ASP A 274 9.31 6.59 11.64
C ASP A 274 8.06 7.15 12.33
N ARG A 275 7.81 8.46 12.16
CA ARG A 275 6.58 9.12 12.61
C ARG A 275 5.45 8.99 11.58
N SER A 276 5.73 8.53 10.35
CA SER A 276 4.73 8.31 9.29
C SER A 276 3.81 7.15 9.61
N LYS A 277 2.51 7.25 9.26
CA LYS A 277 1.53 6.19 9.53
C LYS A 277 0.67 5.74 8.35
N LYS A 278 0.66 6.47 7.23
CA LYS A 278 -0.28 6.21 6.11
C LYS A 278 0.38 5.93 4.76
N ALA A 279 1.60 6.44 4.49
CA ALA A 279 2.43 6.17 3.30
C ALA A 279 1.69 6.02 1.95
N TRP A 280 0.66 6.83 1.70
CA TRP A 280 -0.24 6.62 0.55
C TRP A 280 0.46 6.76 -0.81
N ARG A 281 1.51 7.58 -0.90
CA ARG A 281 2.32 7.75 -2.12
C ARG A 281 3.00 6.44 -2.53
N SER A 282 3.48 5.70 -1.54
CA SER A 282 4.08 4.38 -1.71
C SER A 282 3.05 3.37 -2.22
N TYR A 283 1.84 3.38 -1.66
CA TYR A 283 0.75 2.55 -2.17
C TYR A 283 0.36 2.87 -3.62
N VAL A 284 0.14 4.15 -3.94
CA VAL A 284 -0.26 4.59 -5.28
C VAL A 284 0.75 4.13 -6.34
N PHE A 285 2.06 4.22 -6.03
CA PHE A 285 3.10 3.74 -6.92
C PHE A 285 2.91 2.25 -7.30
N LEU A 286 2.75 1.37 -6.32
CA LEU A 286 2.52 -0.07 -6.58
C LEU A 286 1.17 -0.33 -7.25
N ALA A 287 0.11 0.36 -6.81
CA ALA A 287 -1.21 0.22 -7.40
C ALA A 287 -1.22 0.57 -8.90
N CYS A 288 -0.42 1.54 -9.34
CA CYS A 288 -0.27 1.87 -10.75
C CYS A 288 0.43 0.76 -11.56
N ILE A 289 1.32 -0.03 -10.96
CA ILE A 289 1.93 -1.21 -11.61
C ILE A 289 0.84 -2.25 -11.91
N ASP A 290 0.04 -2.62 -10.90
CA ASP A 290 -0.99 -3.64 -11.08
C ASP A 290 -2.19 -3.15 -11.92
N SER A 291 -2.48 -1.85 -11.90
CA SER A 291 -3.62 -1.27 -12.65
C SER A 291 -3.49 -1.39 -14.17
N VAL A 292 -2.27 -1.51 -14.68
CA VAL A 292 -1.99 -1.75 -16.11
C VAL A 292 -1.71 -3.23 -16.43
N GLY A 293 -1.93 -4.12 -15.47
CA GLY A 293 -1.73 -5.58 -15.62
C GLY A 293 -0.33 -6.08 -15.24
N GLY A 294 0.51 -5.25 -14.61
CA GLY A 294 1.82 -5.64 -14.12
C GLY A 294 1.79 -6.45 -12.81
N ASN A 295 2.97 -6.74 -12.26
CA ASN A 295 3.13 -7.40 -10.95
C ASN A 295 3.93 -6.51 -10.00
N SER A 296 3.30 -6.03 -8.92
CA SER A 296 3.95 -5.19 -7.90
C SER A 296 4.76 -5.96 -6.85
N ASN A 297 4.59 -7.28 -6.71
CA ASN A 297 5.25 -8.06 -5.65
C ASN A 297 6.78 -7.95 -5.63
N PRO A 298 7.49 -7.98 -6.78
CA PRO A 298 8.94 -7.78 -6.81
C PRO A 298 9.40 -6.39 -6.36
N PHE A 299 8.48 -5.42 -6.28
CA PHE A 299 8.76 -4.01 -5.98
C PHE A 299 8.34 -3.61 -4.56
N MET A 300 8.12 -4.56 -3.66
CA MET A 300 7.75 -4.26 -2.26
C MET A 300 8.75 -3.31 -1.59
N ASP A 301 10.05 -3.50 -1.82
CA ASP A 301 11.09 -2.65 -1.25
C ASP A 301 11.10 -1.23 -1.85
N TRP A 302 10.46 -1.00 -3.00
CA TRP A 302 10.35 0.33 -3.59
C TRP A 302 9.34 1.22 -2.85
N LEU A 303 8.57 0.70 -1.89
CA LEU A 303 7.72 1.52 -1.02
C LEU A 303 8.50 2.60 -0.27
N ALA A 304 9.77 2.34 0.06
CA ALA A 304 10.64 3.32 0.68
C ALA A 304 10.93 4.52 -0.23
N MET A 305 11.02 4.35 -1.56
CA MET A 305 11.40 5.45 -2.46
C MET A 305 10.44 6.65 -2.38
N PRO A 306 9.11 6.51 -2.59
CA PRO A 306 8.19 7.65 -2.47
C PRO A 306 8.17 8.27 -1.08
N GLU A 307 8.31 7.46 -0.03
CA GLU A 307 8.31 7.95 1.35
C GLU A 307 9.58 8.72 1.71
N LEU A 308 10.74 8.27 1.22
CA LEU A 308 12.02 8.97 1.40
C LEU A 308 12.07 10.28 0.62
N ILE A 309 11.59 10.30 -0.62
CA ILE A 309 11.50 11.55 -1.40
C ILE A 309 10.60 12.55 -0.68
N HIS A 310 9.42 12.11 -0.24
CA HIS A 310 8.51 12.98 0.49
C HIS A 310 9.12 13.44 1.82
N THR A 311 9.76 12.54 2.56
CA THR A 311 10.39 12.91 3.84
C THR A 311 11.55 13.89 3.63
N GLY A 312 12.37 13.68 2.59
CA GLY A 312 13.42 14.61 2.21
C GLY A 312 12.88 16.00 1.91
N SER A 313 11.76 16.08 1.18
CA SER A 313 11.10 17.36 0.89
C SER A 313 10.60 18.04 2.15
N LEU A 314 9.97 17.30 3.07
CA LEU A 314 9.48 17.83 4.34
C LEU A 314 10.61 18.37 5.23
N ILE A 315 11.73 17.65 5.31
CA ILE A 315 12.88 18.07 6.13
C ILE A 315 13.47 19.40 5.61
N VAL A 316 13.64 19.53 4.30
CA VAL A 316 14.19 20.76 3.70
C VAL A 316 13.19 21.91 3.80
N ASP A 317 11.90 21.64 3.53
CA ASP A 317 10.78 22.57 3.66
C ASP A 317 10.68 23.11 5.09
N ASP A 318 10.80 22.26 6.12
CA ASP A 318 10.77 22.67 7.53
C ASP A 318 11.88 23.66 7.89
N VAL A 319 13.06 23.54 7.28
CA VAL A 319 14.16 24.52 7.47
C VAL A 319 13.83 25.83 6.78
N GLN A 320 13.30 25.77 5.55
CA GLN A 320 12.96 26.95 4.75
C GLN A 320 11.83 27.77 5.39
N ASP A 321 10.80 27.09 5.88
CA ASP A 321 9.62 27.69 6.51
C ASP A 321 9.82 27.94 8.02
N ARG A 322 10.93 27.49 8.62
CA ARG A 322 11.23 27.56 10.06
C ARG A 322 10.15 26.89 10.92
N SER A 323 9.65 25.76 10.47
CA SER A 323 8.60 25.00 11.14
C SER A 323 9.07 24.43 12.47
N ASP A 324 8.29 24.57 13.55
CA ASP A 324 8.66 24.01 14.85
C ASP A 324 8.36 22.51 14.98
N THR A 325 7.36 22.01 14.26
CA THR A 325 6.86 20.64 14.40
C THR A 325 6.64 19.95 13.06
N ARG A 326 6.81 18.62 13.05
CA ARG A 326 6.57 17.75 11.91
C ARG A 326 6.09 16.38 12.38
N ARG A 327 4.97 15.92 11.80
CA ARG A 327 4.34 14.62 12.08
C ARG A 327 4.11 14.40 13.58
N GLY A 328 3.67 15.44 14.29
CA GLY A 328 3.38 15.42 15.74
C GLY A 328 4.60 15.48 16.66
N GLY A 329 5.82 15.60 16.14
CA GLY A 329 7.04 15.79 16.93
C GLY A 329 7.83 17.03 16.52
N THR A 330 8.94 17.32 17.20
CA THR A 330 9.83 18.45 16.90
C THR A 330 10.43 18.33 15.51
N ALA A 331 10.51 19.45 14.76
CA ALA A 331 11.15 19.49 13.45
C ALA A 331 12.66 19.16 13.53
N LEU A 332 13.21 18.58 12.46
CA LEU A 332 14.54 17.97 12.51
C LEU A 332 15.67 18.97 12.79
N HIS A 333 15.55 20.20 12.29
CA HIS A 333 16.57 21.23 12.44
C HIS A 333 16.70 21.75 13.88
N HIS A 334 15.65 21.63 14.70
CA HIS A 334 15.73 21.90 16.13
C HIS A 334 16.46 20.78 16.89
N LEU A 335 16.41 19.55 16.40
CA LEU A 335 17.05 18.39 17.03
C LEU A 335 18.52 18.22 16.63
N TYR A 336 18.85 18.45 15.35
CA TYR A 336 20.17 18.17 14.79
C TYR A 336 20.88 19.41 14.20
N GLY A 337 20.23 20.57 14.21
CA GLY A 337 20.71 21.79 13.53
C GLY A 337 20.38 21.80 12.04
N GLU A 338 20.32 23.01 11.47
CA GLU A 338 19.95 23.24 10.07
C GLU A 338 20.86 22.50 9.08
N ALA A 339 22.18 22.51 9.31
CA ALA A 339 23.14 21.92 8.39
C ALA A 339 22.94 20.40 8.23
N LEU A 340 22.74 19.68 9.33
CA LEU A 340 22.46 18.25 9.28
C LEU A 340 21.06 17.95 8.75
N ALA A 341 20.06 18.77 9.08
CA ALA A 341 18.72 18.62 8.54
C ALA A 341 18.72 18.75 7.00
N ILE A 342 19.33 19.80 6.45
CA ILE A 342 19.45 19.99 4.99
C ILE A 342 20.17 18.79 4.35
N ASN A 343 21.28 18.33 4.96
CA ASN A 343 22.02 17.19 4.43
C ASN A 343 21.20 15.89 4.45
N ALA A 344 20.48 15.61 5.54
CA ALA A 344 19.60 14.44 5.67
C ALA A 344 18.44 14.48 4.65
N GLY A 345 17.85 15.67 4.46
CA GLY A 345 16.81 15.89 3.46
C GLY A 345 17.31 15.58 2.05
N ASN A 346 18.49 16.10 1.68
CA ASN A 346 19.10 15.84 0.38
C ASN A 346 19.54 14.38 0.19
N ALA A 347 20.12 13.76 1.22
CA ALA A 347 20.52 12.36 1.18
C ALA A 347 19.32 11.44 0.89
N SER A 348 18.14 11.76 1.40
CA SER A 348 16.90 11.02 1.13
C SER A 348 16.55 11.00 -0.37
N TYR A 349 16.92 12.04 -1.13
CA TYR A 349 16.74 12.08 -2.59
C TYR A 349 17.78 11.22 -3.34
N PHE A 350 18.97 11.03 -2.78
CA PHE A 350 20.03 10.32 -3.48
C PHE A 350 19.96 8.80 -3.25
N ILE A 351 19.57 8.39 -2.04
CA ILE A 351 19.47 6.98 -1.64
C ILE A 351 18.48 6.20 -2.50
N SER A 352 17.45 6.86 -3.05
CA SER A 352 16.47 6.24 -3.95
C SER A 352 17.07 5.64 -5.23
N GLU A 353 18.29 6.03 -5.61
CA GLU A 353 19.01 5.40 -6.73
C GLU A 353 19.23 3.90 -6.50
N LEU A 354 19.36 3.46 -5.24
CA LEU A 354 19.64 2.06 -4.90
C LEU A 354 18.53 1.09 -5.33
N PHE A 355 17.29 1.58 -5.47
CA PHE A 355 16.16 0.78 -5.93
C PHE A 355 16.25 0.45 -7.43
N MET A 356 17.02 1.22 -8.20
CA MET A 356 17.12 1.04 -9.67
C MET A 356 17.87 -0.23 -10.08
N HIS A 357 18.49 -0.92 -9.13
CA HIS A 357 19.27 -2.14 -9.39
C HIS A 357 18.48 -3.43 -9.14
N GLU A 358 17.53 -3.41 -8.20
CA GLU A 358 16.73 -4.58 -7.82
C GLU A 358 15.24 -4.22 -7.61
N PRO A 359 14.29 -4.96 -8.22
CA PRO A 359 14.52 -6.07 -9.14
C PRO A 359 15.11 -5.56 -10.46
N LYS A 360 15.87 -6.42 -11.16
CA LYS A 360 16.52 -6.04 -12.42
C LYS A 360 15.51 -5.66 -13.52
N LEU A 361 15.40 -4.37 -13.79
CA LEU A 361 14.60 -3.82 -14.89
C LEU A 361 15.32 -3.91 -16.24
N PRO A 362 14.61 -3.99 -17.38
CA PRO A 362 15.19 -3.78 -18.69
C PRO A 362 15.85 -2.38 -18.79
N ASP A 363 17.02 -2.29 -19.44
CA ASP A 363 17.80 -1.03 -19.47
C ASP A 363 17.00 0.16 -20.02
N ASN A 364 16.20 -0.05 -21.05
CA ASN A 364 15.36 0.98 -21.65
C ASN A 364 14.25 1.48 -20.70
N ILE A 365 13.82 0.66 -19.74
CA ILE A 365 12.85 1.03 -18.69
C ILE A 365 13.58 1.74 -17.56
N ARG A 366 14.69 1.17 -17.07
CA ARG A 366 15.52 1.74 -16.01
C ARG A 366 16.00 3.17 -16.32
N ILE A 367 16.45 3.43 -17.55
CA ILE A 367 16.86 4.78 -17.99
C ILE A 367 15.69 5.78 -17.88
N LYS A 368 14.48 5.37 -18.30
CA LYS A 368 13.30 6.25 -18.25
C LYS A 368 12.83 6.48 -16.83
N VAL A 369 12.93 5.48 -15.96
CA VAL A 369 12.69 5.65 -14.51
C VAL A 369 13.64 6.71 -13.95
N TYR A 370 14.93 6.66 -14.30
CA TYR A 370 15.91 7.67 -13.91
C TYR A 370 15.57 9.08 -14.44
N GLU A 371 15.23 9.20 -15.73
CA GLU A 371 14.83 10.47 -16.33
C GLU A 371 13.62 11.11 -15.63
N LEU A 372 12.57 10.31 -15.41
CA LEU A 372 11.35 10.72 -14.73
C LEU A 372 11.61 11.10 -13.27
N TYR A 373 12.46 10.34 -12.58
CA TYR A 373 12.87 10.65 -11.20
C TYR A 373 13.49 12.05 -11.10
N PHE A 374 14.48 12.35 -11.93
CA PHE A 374 15.14 13.65 -11.90
C PHE A 374 14.27 14.78 -12.44
N GLU A 375 13.36 14.50 -13.39
CA GLU A 375 12.36 15.46 -13.83
C GLU A 375 11.42 15.87 -12.69
N MET A 376 10.90 14.89 -11.95
CA MET A 376 10.10 15.13 -10.74
C MET A 376 10.87 15.96 -9.72
N MET A 377 12.13 15.62 -9.44
CA MET A 377 12.94 16.37 -8.46
C MET A 377 13.13 17.82 -8.88
N ARG A 378 13.40 18.10 -10.17
CA ARG A 378 13.51 19.47 -10.69
C ARG A 378 12.19 20.22 -10.59
N ALA A 379 11.08 19.59 -10.97
CA ALA A 379 9.75 20.20 -10.89
C ALA A 379 9.38 20.55 -9.45
N ALA A 380 9.53 19.61 -8.51
CA ALA A 380 9.21 19.82 -7.10
C ALA A 380 10.00 21.00 -6.50
N HIS A 381 11.31 21.08 -6.77
CA HIS A 381 12.14 22.19 -6.31
C HIS A 381 11.81 23.52 -6.98
N ALA A 382 11.43 23.52 -8.27
CA ALA A 382 10.97 24.72 -8.96
C ALA A 382 9.66 25.23 -8.33
N GLY A 383 8.71 24.33 -8.05
CA GLY A 383 7.47 24.65 -7.37
C GLY A 383 7.71 25.22 -5.96
N GLN A 384 8.59 24.58 -5.19
CA GLN A 384 9.00 25.08 -3.86
C GLN A 384 9.64 26.47 -3.92
N ALA A 385 10.55 26.70 -4.88
CA ALA A 385 11.18 28.00 -5.04
C ALA A 385 10.17 29.10 -5.39
N MET A 386 9.18 28.79 -6.24
CA MET A 386 8.11 29.72 -6.57
C MET A 386 7.21 30.01 -5.37
N ASP A 387 6.88 28.99 -4.57
CA ASP A 387 6.10 29.12 -3.33
C ASP A 387 6.80 30.06 -2.33
N ILE A 388 8.09 29.83 -2.08
CA ILE A 388 8.92 30.68 -1.20
C ILE A 388 9.03 32.12 -1.73
N SER A 389 9.16 32.30 -3.04
CA SER A 389 9.24 33.64 -3.63
C SER A 389 7.93 34.43 -3.47
N GLY A 390 6.82 33.72 -3.24
CA GLY A 390 5.50 34.30 -3.02
C GLY A 390 4.90 34.96 -4.26
N LEU A 391 3.70 35.52 -4.09
CA LEU A 391 2.90 36.13 -5.17
C LEU A 391 2.51 37.58 -4.87
N HIS A 392 3.25 38.23 -3.96
CA HIS A 392 2.91 39.56 -3.43
C HIS A 392 2.94 40.66 -4.50
N ASP A 393 3.77 40.52 -5.53
CA ASP A 393 3.90 41.46 -6.64
C ASP A 393 2.64 41.53 -7.52
N LEU A 394 1.86 40.45 -7.56
CA LEU A 394 0.62 40.36 -8.34
C LEU A 394 -0.60 40.94 -7.60
N MET A 395 -0.51 41.10 -6.28
CA MET A 395 -1.65 41.50 -5.45
C MET A 395 -2.16 42.91 -5.72
N PRO A 396 -1.33 43.96 -5.90
CA PRO A 396 -1.86 45.32 -6.15
C PRO A 396 -2.77 45.41 -7.38
N GLU A 397 -2.37 44.77 -8.48
CA GLU A 397 -3.19 44.73 -9.70
C GLU A 397 -4.45 43.89 -9.50
N THR A 398 -4.31 42.73 -8.87
CA THR A 398 -5.41 41.80 -8.60
C THR A 398 -6.47 42.44 -7.70
N VAL A 399 -6.04 43.08 -6.61
CA VAL A 399 -6.88 43.82 -5.65
C VAL A 399 -7.57 45.01 -6.32
N ASN A 400 -6.91 45.74 -7.21
CA ASN A 400 -7.53 46.87 -7.89
C ASN A 400 -8.59 46.41 -8.91
N LYS A 401 -8.22 45.49 -9.81
CA LYS A 401 -9.05 45.07 -10.94
C LYS A 401 -10.14 44.08 -10.57
N GLY A 402 -9.96 43.29 -9.51
CA GLY A 402 -10.90 42.24 -9.11
C GLY A 402 -10.89 41.05 -10.08
N ASN A 403 -9.74 40.84 -10.72
CA ASN A 403 -9.52 39.74 -11.65
C ASN A 403 -8.38 38.88 -11.12
N SER A 404 -8.72 37.70 -10.63
CA SER A 404 -7.82 36.73 -10.03
C SER A 404 -7.20 35.74 -11.02
N SER A 405 -7.56 35.76 -12.32
CA SER A 405 -7.15 34.70 -13.26
C SER A 405 -5.64 34.52 -13.37
N THR A 406 -4.86 35.61 -13.38
CA THR A 406 -3.38 35.51 -13.41
C THR A 406 -2.82 34.93 -12.11
N LEU A 407 -3.39 35.33 -10.97
CA LEU A 407 -2.98 34.87 -9.66
C LEU A 407 -3.32 33.39 -9.47
N GLU A 408 -4.55 32.97 -9.81
CA GLU A 408 -4.98 31.57 -9.78
C GLU A 408 -4.08 30.70 -10.67
N ASN A 409 -3.76 31.13 -11.90
CA ASN A 409 -2.84 30.39 -12.79
C ASN A 409 -1.44 30.21 -12.19
N ARG A 410 -0.95 31.18 -11.40
CA ARG A 410 0.34 31.06 -10.71
C ARG A 410 0.29 30.10 -9.54
N ILE A 411 -0.76 30.16 -8.72
CA ILE A 411 -1.00 29.19 -7.65
C ILE A 411 -1.12 27.77 -8.25
N TYR A 412 -1.86 27.61 -9.35
CA TYR A 412 -1.93 26.33 -10.06
C TYR A 412 -0.58 25.80 -10.50
N THR A 413 0.27 26.67 -11.03
CA THR A 413 1.61 26.29 -11.46
C THR A 413 2.45 25.81 -10.26
N ILE A 414 2.37 26.50 -9.13
CA ILE A 414 3.03 26.11 -7.88
C ILE A 414 2.53 24.75 -7.40
N HIS A 415 1.21 24.58 -7.25
CA HIS A 415 0.59 23.32 -6.80
C HIS A 415 0.93 22.15 -7.73
N ARG A 416 0.91 22.39 -9.05
CA ARG A 416 1.32 21.39 -10.04
C ARG A 416 2.75 20.96 -9.85
N LEU A 417 3.69 21.91 -9.84
CA LEU A 417 5.12 21.61 -9.78
C LEU A 417 5.52 21.00 -8.42
N LYS A 418 5.07 21.61 -7.31
CA LYS A 418 5.45 21.23 -5.93
C LYS A 418 4.86 19.88 -5.52
N THR A 419 3.62 19.58 -5.92
CA THR A 419 2.86 18.45 -5.36
C THR A 419 2.32 17.50 -6.42
N ALA A 420 1.70 18.02 -7.48
CA ALA A 420 1.04 17.17 -8.47
C ALA A 420 2.04 16.42 -9.37
N THR A 421 3.16 17.03 -9.75
CA THR A 421 4.20 16.41 -10.56
C THR A 421 4.83 15.20 -9.85
N PRO A 422 5.18 15.27 -8.54
CA PRO A 422 5.54 14.07 -7.79
C PRO A 422 4.50 12.95 -7.87
N ALA A 423 3.22 13.23 -7.64
CA ALA A 423 2.16 12.22 -7.70
C ALA A 423 1.99 11.64 -9.11
N CYS A 424 1.98 12.49 -10.14
CA CYS A 424 1.79 12.05 -11.53
C CYS A 424 3.01 11.30 -12.06
N THR A 425 4.22 11.62 -11.59
CA THR A 425 5.44 10.86 -11.90
C THR A 425 5.42 9.49 -11.27
N LEU A 426 4.97 9.33 -10.02
CA LEU A 426 4.80 8.00 -9.41
C LEU A 426 3.84 7.12 -10.23
N ALA A 427 2.76 7.71 -10.75
CA ALA A 427 1.85 7.01 -11.65
C ALA A 427 2.52 6.62 -12.98
N LYS A 428 3.34 7.52 -13.56
CA LYS A 428 4.14 7.23 -14.77
C LYS A 428 5.13 6.09 -14.53
N LEU A 429 5.83 6.11 -13.40
CA LEU A 429 6.79 5.07 -13.02
C LEU A 429 6.08 3.72 -12.87
N GLY A 430 4.97 3.68 -12.12
CA GLY A 430 4.20 2.46 -11.91
C GLY A 430 3.65 1.90 -13.24
N GLY A 431 3.02 2.74 -14.06
CA GLY A 431 2.50 2.31 -15.36
C GLY A 431 3.60 1.85 -16.32
N LEU A 432 4.77 2.51 -16.33
CA LEU A 432 5.91 2.11 -17.14
C LEU A 432 6.48 0.74 -16.70
N ILE A 433 6.67 0.54 -15.39
CA ILE A 433 7.17 -0.72 -14.81
C ILE A 433 6.17 -1.85 -15.04
N GLY A 434 4.87 -1.57 -14.92
CA GLY A 434 3.80 -2.53 -15.17
C GLY A 434 3.59 -2.89 -16.64
N GLY A 435 4.30 -2.25 -17.57
CA GLY A 435 4.19 -2.52 -19.00
C GLY A 435 2.94 -1.91 -19.65
N GLY A 436 2.37 -0.87 -19.04
CA GLY A 436 1.18 -0.18 -19.53
C GLY A 436 1.41 0.51 -20.87
N LYS A 437 0.33 0.65 -21.63
CA LYS A 437 0.32 1.39 -22.89
C LYS A 437 0.46 2.89 -22.63
N PRO A 438 0.95 3.68 -23.61
CA PRO A 438 1.07 5.13 -23.47
C PRO A 438 -0.23 5.82 -23.03
N GLU A 439 -1.38 5.38 -23.54
CA GLU A 439 -2.71 5.92 -23.18
C GLU A 439 -3.10 5.61 -21.72
N GLU A 440 -2.78 4.41 -21.22
CA GLU A 440 -3.05 3.99 -19.84
C GLU A 440 -2.15 4.77 -18.86
N ILE A 441 -0.86 4.93 -19.21
CA ILE A 441 0.12 5.69 -18.43
C ILE A 441 -0.30 7.17 -18.34
N GLU A 442 -0.70 7.77 -19.47
CA GLU A 442 -1.11 9.17 -19.51
C GLU A 442 -2.40 9.41 -18.72
N ALA A 443 -3.37 8.50 -18.83
CA ALA A 443 -4.61 8.59 -18.08
C ALA A 443 -4.37 8.48 -16.56
N LEU A 444 -3.54 7.51 -16.14
CA LEU A 444 -3.13 7.35 -14.74
C LEU A 444 -2.42 8.60 -14.23
N SER A 445 -1.48 9.13 -15.02
CA SER A 445 -0.73 10.33 -14.67
C SER A 445 -1.64 11.55 -14.53
N SER A 446 -2.55 11.77 -15.49
CA SER A 446 -3.54 12.86 -15.44
C SER A 446 -4.46 12.78 -14.22
N PHE A 447 -4.88 11.56 -13.83
CA PHE A 447 -5.69 11.35 -12.64
C PHE A 447 -4.93 11.70 -11.35
N LEU A 448 -3.68 11.26 -11.23
CA LEU A 448 -2.87 11.56 -10.05
C LEU A 448 -2.37 13.01 -10.01
N GLU A 449 -2.21 13.66 -11.16
CA GLU A 449 -2.00 15.12 -11.22
C GLU A 449 -3.22 15.87 -10.68
N ALA A 450 -4.42 15.51 -11.13
CA ALA A 450 -5.66 16.13 -10.66
C ALA A 450 -5.84 15.95 -9.14
N ILE A 451 -5.59 14.75 -8.62
CA ILE A 451 -5.57 14.50 -7.16
C ILE A 451 -4.53 15.39 -6.48
N GLY A 452 -3.32 15.50 -7.00
CA GLY A 452 -2.26 16.30 -6.39
C GLY A 452 -2.58 17.80 -6.32
N VAL A 453 -3.20 18.36 -7.36
CA VAL A 453 -3.66 19.75 -7.37
C VAL A 453 -4.83 19.95 -6.41
N ALA A 454 -5.84 19.08 -6.49
CA ALA A 454 -7.01 19.14 -5.62
C ALA A 454 -6.62 19.00 -4.14
N TYR A 455 -5.64 18.15 -3.84
CA TYR A 455 -5.12 17.96 -2.48
C TYR A 455 -4.55 19.26 -1.91
N GLN A 456 -3.81 20.06 -2.69
CA GLN A 456 -3.29 21.35 -2.22
C GLN A 456 -4.39 22.40 -2.06
N ILE A 457 -5.37 22.43 -2.98
CA ILE A 457 -6.53 23.33 -2.83
C ILE A 457 -7.29 23.02 -1.53
N MET A 458 -7.49 21.74 -1.23
CA MET A 458 -8.16 21.32 -0.01
C MET A 458 -7.31 21.57 1.24
N ASP A 459 -5.97 21.47 1.16
CA ASP A 459 -5.08 21.82 2.26
C ASP A 459 -5.16 23.33 2.59
N ASP A 460 -5.19 24.19 1.55
CA ASP A 460 -5.42 25.64 1.70
C ASP A 460 -6.79 25.92 2.38
N VAL A 461 -7.83 25.15 2.06
CA VAL A 461 -9.16 25.27 2.68
C VAL A 461 -9.13 24.84 4.15
N LEU A 462 -8.55 23.68 4.44
CA LEU A 462 -8.50 23.13 5.81
C LEU A 462 -7.63 23.99 6.73
N ASN A 463 -6.61 24.66 6.20
CA ASN A 463 -5.84 25.68 6.93
C ASN A 463 -6.77 26.74 7.55
N LEU A 464 -7.79 27.17 6.82
CA LEU A 464 -8.72 28.21 7.24
C LEU A 464 -9.82 27.70 8.18
N GLU A 465 -10.14 26.41 8.16
CA GLU A 465 -11.20 25.83 8.99
C GLU A 465 -10.66 25.29 10.32
N GLY A 466 -9.41 24.83 10.30
CA GLY A 466 -8.73 24.15 11.40
C GLY A 466 -8.62 22.64 11.14
N TYR A 467 -7.55 22.03 11.63
CA TYR A 467 -7.33 20.58 11.53
C TYR A 467 -7.91 19.85 12.75
N GLU A 468 -8.39 18.62 12.56
CA GLU A 468 -8.69 17.73 13.69
C GLU A 468 -7.45 17.58 14.60
N ASN A 469 -7.68 17.55 15.91
CA ASN A 469 -6.65 17.39 16.96
C ASN A 469 -5.62 18.54 17.10
N ASN A 470 -5.88 19.75 16.58
CA ASN A 470 -4.98 20.91 16.68
C ASN A 470 -3.54 20.63 16.20
N LEU A 471 -3.39 19.80 15.15
CA LEU A 471 -2.07 19.47 14.60
C LEU A 471 -1.34 20.69 14.00
N LYS A 472 -2.08 21.74 13.64
CA LYS A 472 -1.61 23.04 13.13
C LYS A 472 -2.57 24.15 13.58
N ASP A 473 -2.08 25.39 13.63
CA ASP A 473 -2.89 26.54 14.00
C ASP A 473 -3.83 26.94 12.85
N LYS A 474 -5.09 27.25 13.19
CA LYS A 474 -6.10 27.72 12.23
C LYS A 474 -5.68 29.08 11.65
N GLY A 475 -5.60 29.17 10.32
CA GLY A 475 -5.21 30.38 9.61
C GLY A 475 -3.71 30.71 9.70
N GLU A 476 -2.86 29.70 9.89
CA GLU A 476 -1.40 29.89 9.87
C GLU A 476 -0.90 30.48 8.54
N ASP A 477 -1.54 30.17 7.42
CA ASP A 477 -1.14 30.73 6.11
C ASP A 477 -1.38 32.24 6.04
N ILE A 478 -2.45 32.73 6.67
CA ILE A 478 -2.73 34.17 6.80
C ILE A 478 -1.65 34.82 7.68
N THR A 479 -1.29 34.16 8.79
CA THR A 479 -0.23 34.63 9.70
C THR A 479 1.12 34.71 9.00
N ALA A 480 1.41 33.77 8.10
CA ALA A 480 2.63 33.70 7.31
C ALA A 480 2.62 34.64 6.08
N GLY A 481 1.51 35.36 5.82
CA GLY A 481 1.38 36.23 4.65
C GLY A 481 1.25 35.48 3.32
N LYS A 482 0.93 34.17 3.35
CA LYS A 482 0.81 33.36 2.13
C LYS A 482 -0.46 33.73 1.37
N ILE A 483 -0.37 33.72 0.04
CA ILE A 483 -1.48 33.98 -0.88
C ILE A 483 -1.96 32.64 -1.44
N THR A 484 -2.97 32.07 -0.79
CA THR A 484 -3.50 30.73 -1.09
C THR A 484 -4.68 30.79 -2.07
N MET A 485 -5.14 29.63 -2.55
CA MET A 485 -6.24 29.58 -3.52
C MET A 485 -7.53 30.27 -3.02
N PRO A 486 -7.98 30.10 -1.76
CA PRO A 486 -9.14 30.83 -1.23
C PRO A 486 -8.97 32.36 -1.27
N VAL A 487 -7.78 32.87 -0.92
CA VAL A 487 -7.49 34.32 -0.99
C VAL A 487 -7.57 34.81 -2.43
N SER A 488 -6.97 34.07 -3.37
CA SER A 488 -7.01 34.41 -4.79
C SER A 488 -8.45 34.46 -5.33
N LYS A 489 -9.27 33.44 -5.05
CA LYS A 489 -10.68 33.42 -5.48
C LYS A 489 -11.49 34.56 -4.87
N ALA A 490 -11.26 34.87 -3.59
CA ALA A 490 -11.93 35.99 -2.94
C ALA A 490 -11.67 37.33 -3.65
N MET A 491 -10.48 37.53 -4.24
CA MET A 491 -10.19 38.73 -5.04
C MET A 491 -11.05 38.83 -6.30
N GLY A 492 -11.59 37.75 -6.83
CA GLY A 492 -12.55 37.77 -7.94
C GLY A 492 -14.01 37.96 -7.50
N LEU A 493 -14.32 37.70 -6.23
CA LEU A 493 -15.69 37.62 -5.72
C LEU A 493 -16.10 38.84 -4.86
N MET A 494 -15.14 39.52 -4.25
CA MET A 494 -15.39 40.60 -3.29
C MET A 494 -15.46 42.01 -3.92
N PRO A 495 -16.23 42.94 -3.31
CA PRO A 495 -16.12 44.37 -3.62
C PRO A 495 -14.74 44.92 -3.22
N LEU A 496 -14.33 46.03 -3.84
CA LEU A 496 -12.99 46.61 -3.71
C LEU A 496 -12.57 46.82 -2.24
N ASN A 497 -13.45 47.39 -1.41
CA ASN A 497 -13.15 47.68 -0.01
C ASN A 497 -12.82 46.42 0.82
N GLN A 498 -13.44 45.28 0.50
CA GLN A 498 -13.14 44.01 1.18
C GLN A 498 -11.83 43.41 0.65
N ARG A 499 -11.56 43.52 -0.66
CA ARG A 499 -10.27 43.11 -1.25
C ARG A 499 -9.11 43.87 -0.63
N GLU A 500 -9.24 45.19 -0.52
CA GLU A 500 -8.25 46.06 0.12
C GLU A 500 -8.04 45.64 1.58
N TYR A 501 -9.12 45.48 2.36
CA TYR A 501 -9.02 45.05 3.75
C TYR A 501 -8.30 43.70 3.92
N VAL A 502 -8.69 42.68 3.14
CA VAL A 502 -8.06 41.35 3.22
C VAL A 502 -6.57 41.46 2.88
N TRP A 503 -6.22 42.15 1.80
CA TRP A 503 -4.84 42.29 1.39
C TRP A 503 -3.99 43.06 2.39
N GLU A 504 -4.45 44.24 2.82
CA GLU A 504 -3.76 45.05 3.82
C GLU A 504 -3.55 44.28 5.12
N THR A 505 -4.55 43.50 5.54
CA THR A 505 -4.46 42.66 6.74
C THR A 505 -3.40 41.57 6.60
N ILE A 506 -3.40 40.82 5.49
CA ILE A 506 -2.39 39.76 5.23
C ILE A 506 -0.97 40.34 5.24
N GLN A 507 -0.77 41.53 4.66
CA GLN A 507 0.53 42.20 4.65
C GLN A 507 1.07 42.54 6.05
N THR A 508 0.20 42.62 7.07
CA THR A 508 0.64 42.89 8.46
C THR A 508 1.21 41.67 9.18
N LEU A 509 1.15 40.47 8.57
CA LEU A 509 1.51 39.19 9.22
C LEU A 509 0.79 39.04 10.57
N PRO A 510 -0.55 39.06 10.56
CA PRO A 510 -1.34 39.22 11.77
C PRO A 510 -1.18 38.01 12.69
N THR A 511 -0.99 38.26 13.99
CA THR A 511 -0.95 37.21 15.03
C THR A 511 -2.19 37.22 15.92
N ASP A 512 -3.04 38.25 15.82
CA ASP A 512 -4.29 38.34 16.55
C ASP A 512 -5.35 37.42 15.93
N ARG A 513 -5.81 36.44 16.71
CA ARG A 513 -6.83 35.47 16.31
C ARG A 513 -8.14 36.12 15.87
N ALA A 514 -8.52 37.27 16.43
CA ALA A 514 -9.74 37.97 16.02
C ALA A 514 -9.60 38.59 14.62
N VAL A 515 -8.41 39.10 14.30
CA VAL A 515 -8.08 39.66 12.98
C VAL A 515 -7.98 38.54 11.93
N ILE A 516 -7.36 37.41 12.29
CA ILE A 516 -7.30 36.24 11.40
C ILE A 516 -8.72 35.72 11.13
N ALA A 517 -9.56 35.61 12.17
CA ALA A 517 -10.94 35.17 12.05
C ALA A 517 -11.80 36.10 11.18
N SER A 518 -11.59 37.42 11.21
CA SER A 518 -12.34 38.34 10.35
C SER A 518 -12.00 38.16 8.87
N VAL A 519 -10.73 37.90 8.53
CA VAL A 519 -10.33 37.54 7.16
C VAL A 519 -10.99 36.23 6.74
N ILE A 520 -10.92 35.19 7.57
CA ILE A 520 -11.55 33.89 7.28
C ILE A 520 -13.06 34.05 7.03
N HIS A 521 -13.75 34.82 7.86
CA HIS A 521 -15.18 35.09 7.71
C HIS A 521 -15.51 35.75 6.37
N LEU A 522 -14.68 36.71 5.91
CA LEU A 522 -14.87 37.32 4.60
C LEU A 522 -14.68 36.29 3.46
N LEU A 523 -13.64 35.45 3.54
CA LEU A 523 -13.40 34.39 2.55
C LEU A 523 -14.56 33.38 2.49
N GLN A 524 -15.19 33.10 3.64
CA GLN A 524 -16.39 32.26 3.75
C GLN A 524 -17.62 32.95 3.14
N ASP A 525 -17.92 34.18 3.56
CA ASP A 525 -19.11 34.93 3.13
C ASP A 525 -19.16 35.18 1.63
N CYS A 526 -18.01 35.42 1.00
CA CYS A 526 -17.95 35.64 -0.44
C CYS A 526 -18.04 34.35 -1.27
N GLY A 527 -18.03 33.18 -0.62
CA GLY A 527 -18.11 31.86 -1.26
C GLY A 527 -16.78 31.33 -1.81
N ALA A 528 -15.64 31.95 -1.49
CA ALA A 528 -14.33 31.50 -2.01
C ALA A 528 -13.96 30.10 -1.52
N ILE A 529 -14.28 29.76 -0.27
CA ILE A 529 -14.02 28.42 0.28
C ILE A 529 -14.83 27.35 -0.46
N GLU A 530 -16.12 27.58 -0.68
CA GLU A 530 -16.98 26.64 -1.40
C GLU A 530 -16.55 26.47 -2.86
N ALA A 531 -16.15 27.57 -3.51
CA ALA A 531 -15.61 27.52 -4.87
C ALA A 531 -14.34 26.66 -4.97
N CYS A 532 -13.45 26.70 -3.96
CA CYS A 532 -12.28 25.82 -3.90
C CYS A 532 -12.68 24.34 -3.78
N ARG A 533 -13.68 24.01 -2.95
CA ARG A 533 -14.17 22.62 -2.78
C ARG A 533 -14.76 22.07 -4.07
N GLN A 534 -15.66 22.84 -4.69
CA GLN A 534 -16.27 22.46 -5.96
C GLN A 534 -15.22 22.20 -7.03
N GLU A 535 -14.21 23.07 -7.12
CA GLU A 535 -13.15 22.92 -8.11
C GLU A 535 -12.26 21.70 -7.85
N ALA A 536 -11.90 21.44 -6.58
CA ALA A 536 -11.16 20.23 -6.20
C ALA A 536 -11.90 18.95 -6.61
N ASP A 537 -13.21 18.89 -6.34
CA ASP A 537 -14.08 17.78 -6.76
C ASP A 537 -14.15 17.65 -8.28
N GLU A 538 -14.40 18.75 -8.99
CA GLU A 538 -14.51 18.77 -10.45
C GLU A 538 -13.23 18.30 -11.16
N LEU A 539 -12.05 18.68 -10.65
CA LEU A 539 -10.76 18.24 -11.16
C LEU A 539 -10.63 16.72 -11.10
N VAL A 540 -10.90 16.11 -9.94
CA VAL A 540 -10.76 14.67 -9.72
C VAL A 540 -11.83 13.89 -10.49
N GLU A 541 -13.08 14.34 -10.49
CA GLU A 541 -14.16 13.67 -11.22
C GLU A 541 -13.96 13.71 -12.73
N THR A 542 -13.46 14.82 -13.26
CA THR A 542 -13.16 14.96 -14.69
C THR A 542 -12.01 14.04 -15.10
N ALA A 543 -10.96 13.95 -14.30
CA ALA A 543 -9.84 13.08 -14.58
C ALA A 543 -10.22 11.58 -14.42
N TRP A 544 -11.04 11.25 -13.42
CA TRP A 544 -11.55 9.90 -13.21
C TRP A 544 -12.35 9.39 -14.42
N LYS A 545 -13.27 10.20 -14.97
CA LYS A 545 -14.08 9.82 -16.14
C LYS A 545 -13.23 9.41 -17.34
N LYS A 546 -12.06 10.04 -17.53
CA LYS A 546 -11.12 9.68 -18.59
C LYS A 546 -10.40 8.37 -18.27
N LEU A 547 -9.90 8.24 -17.05
CA LEU A 547 -9.21 7.04 -16.59
C LEU A 547 -10.09 5.79 -16.68
N ASP A 548 -11.35 5.92 -16.27
CA ASP A 548 -12.34 4.84 -16.24
C ASP A 548 -12.59 4.21 -17.62
N GLN A 549 -12.52 5.02 -18.68
CA GLN A 549 -12.72 4.56 -20.06
C GLN A 549 -11.51 3.83 -20.64
N ILE A 550 -10.31 4.07 -20.08
CA ILE A 550 -9.05 3.58 -20.63
C ILE A 550 -8.57 2.34 -19.89
N LEU A 551 -8.66 2.33 -18.55
CA LEU A 551 -8.20 1.20 -17.75
C LEU A 551 -9.22 0.06 -17.73
N PRO A 552 -8.76 -1.20 -17.87
CA PRO A 552 -9.61 -2.36 -17.70
C PRO A 552 -10.15 -2.45 -16.28
N ASP A 553 -11.35 -3.02 -16.14
CA ASP A 553 -11.95 -3.25 -14.84
C ASP A 553 -11.09 -4.21 -14.01
N SER A 554 -10.69 -3.74 -12.84
CA SER A 554 -9.82 -4.47 -11.93
C SER A 554 -10.05 -4.00 -10.51
N PHE A 555 -9.64 -4.84 -9.56
CA PHE A 555 -9.60 -4.47 -8.15
C PHE A 555 -8.79 -3.19 -7.89
N PHE A 556 -7.67 -3.03 -8.60
CA PHE A 556 -6.77 -1.89 -8.44
C PHE A 556 -7.39 -0.59 -8.95
N LYS A 557 -8.12 -0.63 -10.07
CA LYS A 557 -8.91 0.50 -10.59
C LYS A 557 -9.95 0.96 -9.56
N VAL A 558 -10.69 0.03 -8.95
CA VAL A 558 -11.67 0.36 -7.90
C VAL A 558 -11.00 0.99 -6.67
N ARG A 559 -9.83 0.48 -6.26
CA ARG A 559 -9.10 1.07 -5.14
C ARG A 559 -8.52 2.45 -5.45
N LEU A 560 -8.01 2.69 -6.66
CA LEU A 560 -7.60 4.02 -7.08
C LEU A 560 -8.76 5.01 -7.05
N ARG A 561 -9.98 4.58 -7.40
CA ARG A 561 -11.19 5.40 -7.24
C ARG A 561 -11.47 5.74 -5.79
N ALA A 562 -11.49 4.72 -4.92
CA ALA A 562 -11.71 4.90 -3.49
C ALA A 562 -10.66 5.83 -2.88
N PHE A 563 -9.40 5.70 -3.29
CA PHE A 563 -8.33 6.59 -2.91
C PHE A 563 -8.57 8.04 -3.35
N GLY A 564 -9.03 8.27 -4.58
CA GLY A 564 -9.37 9.60 -5.07
C GLY A 564 -10.43 10.30 -4.19
N TRP A 565 -11.46 9.59 -3.76
CA TRP A 565 -12.45 10.13 -2.82
C TRP A 565 -11.88 10.39 -1.43
N TYR A 566 -11.07 9.46 -0.92
CA TYR A 566 -10.40 9.63 0.38
C TYR A 566 -9.42 10.81 0.38
N ALA A 567 -8.71 11.07 -0.73
CA ALA A 567 -7.80 12.19 -0.83
C ALA A 567 -8.49 13.55 -0.74
N LEU A 568 -9.77 13.63 -1.13
CA LEU A 568 -10.60 14.84 -1.06
C LEU A 568 -11.33 14.98 0.28
N LYS A 569 -11.71 13.86 0.90
CA LYS A 569 -12.37 13.83 2.22
C LYS A 569 -11.34 13.71 3.33
N LYS A 570 -10.86 14.86 3.84
CA LYS A 570 -10.25 14.93 5.18
C LYS A 570 -11.34 15.30 6.19
N GLU A 571 -12.24 14.35 6.43
CA GLU A 571 -12.99 14.24 7.69
C GLU A 571 -12.36 13.09 8.48
#